data_AF-A0A9K3KGH4-F1
#
_entry.id   AF-A0A9K3KGH4-F1
#
_cell.length_a   1.000
_cell.length_b   1.000
_cell.length_c   1.000
_cell.angle_alpha   90.00
_cell.angle_beta   90.00
_cell.angle_gamma   90.00
#
_symmetry.space_group_name_H-M   'P 1'
#
loop_
_entity.id
_entity.type
_entity.pdbx_description
1 polymer ?
#
loop_
_entity_poly.entity_id
_entity_poly.type
_entity_poly.pdbx_seq_one_letter_code
_entity_poly.pdbx_strand_id
1 'polypeptide(L)'
;MSNCPPSPPEQYHGGDTFNNTYHCVRTLMPESMMQSAHPSLFPPSNHQENSVYRRFDDNESFVEYYDLNTDPWQLENAVYRLTPEEKGAMDDRLSELRQCRGESCRQAKVHKTKSVELPESMA
;
A
#
# COMPACT_ATOMS: atom_id res chain seq x y z
N MET A 1 25.47 -23.67 2.22
CA MET A 1 24.31 -23.37 1.36
C MET A 1 23.11 -24.04 2.00
N SER A 2 22.29 -23.28 2.71
CA SER A 2 21.10 -23.82 3.38
C SER A 2 20.05 -24.07 2.30
N ASN A 3 19.77 -25.33 1.99
CA ASN A 3 18.73 -25.68 1.02
C ASN A 3 17.37 -25.32 1.61
N CYS A 4 16.58 -24.52 0.88
CA CYS A 4 15.19 -24.31 1.22
C CYS A 4 14.45 -25.66 1.17
N PRO A 5 13.49 -25.91 2.09
CA PRO A 5 12.67 -27.10 2.04
C PRO A 5 11.91 -27.17 0.70
N PRO A 6 11.59 -28.39 0.22
CA PRO A 6 10.84 -28.57 -1.02
C PRO A 6 9.49 -27.85 -0.95
N SER A 7 9.06 -27.28 -2.07
CA SER A 7 7.76 -26.63 -2.18
C SER A 7 6.64 -27.61 -1.85
N PRO A 8 5.62 -27.19 -1.06
CA PRO A 8 4.45 -28.03 -0.81
C PRO A 8 3.71 -28.36 -2.12
N PRO A 9 2.87 -29.41 -2.13
CA PRO A 9 2.09 -29.80 -3.30
C PRO A 9 1.29 -28.62 -3.87
N GLU A 10 1.11 -28.58 -5.20
CA GLU A 10 0.52 -27.47 -5.97
C GLU A 10 -0.81 -26.91 -5.41
N GLN A 11 -1.58 -27.73 -4.68
CA GLN A 11 -2.87 -27.35 -4.09
C GLN A 11 -2.78 -26.60 -2.76
N TYR A 12 -1.60 -26.51 -2.14
CA TYR A 12 -1.45 -25.80 -0.88
C TYR A 12 -1.04 -24.35 -1.13
N HIS A 13 -2.03 -23.47 -1.11
CA HIS A 13 -1.85 -22.03 -1.08
C HIS A 13 -1.85 -21.60 0.38
N GLY A 14 -0.69 -21.62 1.04
CA GLY A 14 -0.56 -21.05 2.38
C GLY A 14 -0.81 -19.55 2.33
N GLY A 15 -1.41 -18.97 3.38
CA GLY A 15 -1.71 -17.53 3.41
C GLY A 15 -0.50 -16.62 3.19
N ASP A 16 0.71 -17.13 3.47
CA ASP A 16 1.99 -16.41 3.35
C ASP A 16 3.01 -17.13 2.44
N THR A 17 2.56 -18.06 1.58
CA THR A 17 3.45 -18.69 0.59
C THR A 17 3.55 -17.84 -0.68
N PHE A 18 4.55 -18.12 -1.52
CA PHE A 18 4.77 -17.40 -2.78
C PHE A 18 3.58 -17.49 -3.78
N ASN A 19 2.64 -18.40 -3.51
CA ASN A 19 1.41 -18.65 -4.27
C ASN A 19 0.15 -18.42 -3.42
N ASN A 20 0.17 -17.49 -2.46
CA ASN A 20 -1.02 -17.22 -1.66
C ASN A 20 -2.18 -16.67 -2.51
N THR A 21 -3.41 -16.80 -2.01
CA THR A 21 -4.64 -16.39 -2.71
C THR A 21 -4.89 -14.88 -2.67
N TYR A 22 -4.05 -14.12 -1.97
CA TYR A 22 -4.19 -12.68 -1.84
C TYR A 22 -2.84 -11.97 -1.80
N HIS A 23 -2.82 -10.71 -2.21
CA HIS A 23 -1.65 -9.85 -2.09
C HIS A 23 -2.02 -8.60 -1.31
N CYS A 24 -1.06 -8.05 -0.57
CA CYS A 24 -1.30 -6.86 0.24
C CYS A 24 -0.22 -5.78 0.10
N VAL A 25 -0.63 -4.54 0.30
CA VAL A 25 0.25 -3.38 0.49
C VAL A 25 0.05 -2.89 1.92
N ARG A 26 1.17 -2.75 2.65
CA ARG A 26 1.22 -2.14 3.97
C ARG A 26 1.79 -0.74 3.84
N THR A 27 1.02 0.27 4.23
CA THR A 27 1.48 1.65 4.30
C THR A 27 1.74 2.02 5.76
N LEU A 28 2.99 2.36 6.05
CA LEU A 28 3.45 2.86 7.34
C LEU A 28 4.25 4.13 7.08
N MET A 29 3.68 5.29 7.42
CA MET A 29 4.48 6.50 7.50
C MET A 29 5.19 6.53 8.85
N PRO A 30 6.53 6.49 8.89
CA PRO A 30 7.25 6.62 10.15
C PRO A 30 7.00 8.01 10.74
N GLU A 31 6.81 8.06 12.05
CA GLU A 31 6.57 9.30 12.80
C GLU A 31 7.65 10.36 12.54
N SER A 32 8.88 9.94 12.27
CA SER A 32 10.01 10.81 11.89
C SER A 32 9.86 11.51 10.53
N MET A 33 9.07 10.96 9.61
CA MET A 33 8.72 11.62 8.35
C MET A 33 7.59 12.66 8.53
N MET A 34 6.77 12.51 9.58
CA MET A 34 5.74 13.49 9.94
C MET A 34 6.34 14.78 10.53
N GLN A 35 7.54 14.69 11.14
CA GLN A 35 8.25 15.84 11.73
C GLN A 35 9.22 16.57 10.79
N SER A 36 9.56 15.98 9.64
CA SER A 36 10.46 16.58 8.63
C SER A 36 9.74 17.11 7.39
N ALA A 37 8.44 16.83 7.26
CA ALA A 37 7.56 17.44 6.29
C ALA A 37 7.32 18.92 6.64
N HIS A 38 7.77 19.84 5.79
CA HIS A 38 7.38 21.24 5.89
C HIS A 38 5.84 21.34 5.84
N PRO A 39 5.16 22.08 6.74
CA PRO A 39 3.69 22.11 6.87
C PRO A 39 2.92 22.51 5.60
N SER A 40 3.64 23.03 4.59
CA SER A 40 3.09 23.44 3.29
C SER A 40 3.21 22.37 2.19
N LEU A 41 3.97 21.29 2.41
CA LEU A 41 4.12 20.18 1.44
C LEU A 41 3.25 18.98 1.80
N PHE A 42 2.90 18.86 3.08
CA PHE A 42 1.89 17.95 3.60
C PHE A 42 0.98 18.82 4.47
N PRO A 43 -0.23 19.20 4.01
CA PRO A 43 -1.20 19.73 4.95
C PRO A 43 -1.31 18.71 6.10
N PRO A 44 -1.49 19.15 7.36
CA PRO A 44 -1.74 18.21 8.44
C PRO A 44 -3.08 17.52 8.19
N SER A 45 -3.09 16.48 7.36
CA SER A 45 -3.94 15.34 7.65
C SER A 45 -3.41 14.85 8.98
N ASN A 46 -4.18 15.09 10.03
CA ASN A 46 -3.85 14.78 11.42
C ASN A 46 -3.88 13.25 11.66
N HIS A 47 -3.41 12.49 10.67
CA HIS A 47 -3.61 11.07 10.51
C HIS A 47 -2.30 10.46 10.04
N GLN A 48 -1.59 9.84 10.98
CA GLN A 48 -0.44 8.98 10.69
C GLN A 48 -0.87 7.92 9.68
N GLU A 49 -0.32 7.87 8.46
CA GLU A 49 -0.76 6.85 7.51
C GLU A 49 -0.32 5.46 7.97
N ASN A 50 -1.33 4.66 8.32
CA ASN A 50 -1.16 3.35 8.92
C ASN A 50 -2.27 2.44 8.40
N SER A 51 -2.12 1.93 7.18
CA SER A 51 -3.17 1.16 6.51
C SER A 51 -2.67 -0.14 5.88
N VAL A 52 -3.62 -1.04 5.61
CA VAL A 52 -3.45 -2.27 4.85
C VAL A 52 -4.48 -2.31 3.74
N TYR A 53 -4.03 -2.57 2.52
CA TYR A 53 -4.86 -2.86 1.37
C TYR A 53 -4.61 -4.28 0.88
N ARG A 54 -5.66 -5.06 0.63
CA ARG A 54 -5.59 -6.45 0.18
C ARG A 54 -6.40 -6.65 -1.09
N ARG A 55 -5.85 -7.39 -2.04
CA ARG A 55 -6.53 -7.87 -3.25
C ARG A 55 -6.44 -9.39 -3.33
N PHE A 56 -7.57 -10.04 -3.57
CA PHE A 56 -7.63 -11.48 -3.81
C PHE A 56 -7.41 -11.76 -5.30
N ASP A 57 -6.64 -12.81 -5.60
CA ASP A 57 -6.34 -13.27 -6.96
C ASP A 57 -7.29 -14.44 -7.31
N ASP A 58 -8.59 -14.14 -7.31
CA ASP A 58 -9.69 -15.07 -7.60
C ASP A 58 -10.72 -14.47 -8.57
N ASN A 59 -11.78 -15.23 -8.87
CA ASN A 59 -12.82 -14.82 -9.81
C ASN A 59 -13.81 -13.78 -9.23
N GLU A 60 -13.67 -13.41 -7.96
CA GLU A 60 -14.61 -12.52 -7.25
C GLU A 60 -14.11 -11.08 -7.21
N SER A 61 -12.84 -10.84 -7.59
CA SER A 61 -12.21 -9.50 -7.59
C SER A 61 -12.34 -8.78 -6.23
N PHE A 62 -12.31 -9.55 -5.14
CA PHE A 62 -12.54 -9.04 -3.81
C PHE A 62 -11.35 -8.20 -3.32
N VAL A 63 -11.66 -7.08 -2.66
CA VAL A 63 -10.69 -6.10 -2.17
C VAL A 63 -11.07 -5.65 -0.78
N GLU A 64 -10.07 -5.54 0.09
CA GLU A 64 -10.22 -5.06 1.45
C GLU A 64 -9.28 -3.89 1.74
N TYR A 65 -9.75 -2.94 2.53
CA TYR A 65 -8.93 -1.84 3.04
C TYR A 65 -9.20 -1.63 4.53
N TYR A 66 -8.14 -1.47 5.30
CA TYR A 66 -8.20 -1.21 6.73
C TYR A 66 -7.28 -0.05 7.09
N ASP A 67 -7.83 0.94 7.78
CA ASP A 67 -7.07 1.95 8.50
C ASP A 67 -6.77 1.39 9.89
N LEU A 68 -5.51 1.02 10.15
CA LEU A 68 -5.12 0.35 11.39
C LEU A 68 -4.99 1.30 12.58
N ASN A 69 -5.12 2.62 12.39
CA ASN A 69 -5.28 3.52 13.52
C ASN A 69 -6.68 3.42 14.13
N THR A 70 -7.68 3.19 13.28
CA THR A 70 -9.10 3.18 13.68
C THR A 70 -9.68 1.77 13.79
N ASP A 71 -9.16 0.83 13.00
CA ASP A 71 -9.50 -0.59 13.01
C ASP A 71 -8.23 -1.47 13.09
N PRO A 72 -7.55 -1.50 14.25
CA PRO A 72 -6.32 -2.27 14.44
C PRO A 72 -6.52 -3.78 14.29
N TRP A 73 -7.76 -4.26 14.43
CA TRP A 73 -8.12 -5.67 14.36
C TRP A 73 -8.72 -6.08 13.01
N GLN A 74 -8.82 -5.15 12.05
CA GLN A 74 -9.23 -5.41 10.66
C GLN A 74 -10.62 -6.07 10.57
N LEU A 75 -11.55 -5.62 11.42
CA LEU A 75 -12.87 -6.21 11.53
C LEU A 75 -13.87 -5.61 10.52
N GLU A 76 -13.68 -4.36 10.09
CA GLU A 76 -14.57 -3.67 9.16
C GLU A 76 -13.83 -3.31 7.88
N ASN A 77 -14.17 -3.98 6.77
CA ASN A 77 -13.63 -3.62 5.47
C ASN A 77 -14.11 -2.20 5.07
N ALA A 78 -13.17 -1.26 5.03
CA ALA A 78 -13.39 0.14 4.71
C ALA A 78 -13.05 0.51 3.26
N VAL A 79 -12.99 -0.46 2.33
CA VAL A 79 -12.68 -0.21 0.91
C VAL A 79 -13.61 0.81 0.26
N TYR A 80 -14.86 0.89 0.72
CA TYR A 80 -15.84 1.87 0.26
C TYR A 80 -15.46 3.33 0.56
N ARG A 81 -14.50 3.56 1.45
CA ARG A 81 -13.99 4.90 1.80
C ARG A 81 -12.90 5.38 0.85
N LEU A 82 -12.33 4.49 0.03
CA LEU A 82 -11.32 4.86 -0.95
C LEU A 82 -11.96 5.41 -2.22
N THR A 83 -11.40 6.49 -2.74
CA THR A 83 -11.67 6.97 -4.09
C THR A 83 -11.13 5.98 -5.14
N PRO A 84 -11.66 5.99 -6.38
CA PRO A 84 -11.11 5.19 -7.47
C PRO A 84 -9.61 5.45 -7.71
N GLU A 85 -9.17 6.70 -7.55
CA GLU A 85 -7.78 7.11 -7.72
C GLU A 85 -6.88 6.53 -6.62
N GLU A 86 -7.31 6.57 -5.36
CA GLU A 86 -6.58 5.95 -4.25
C GLU A 86 -6.49 4.43 -4.40
N LYS A 87 -7.60 3.79 -4.78
CA LYS A 87 -7.62 2.34 -5.06
C LYS A 87 -6.67 1.99 -6.22
N GLY A 88 -6.69 2.78 -7.29
CA GLY A 88 -5.78 2.62 -8.44
C GLY A 88 -4.31 2.78 -8.04
N ALA A 89 -3.99 3.79 -7.22
CA ALA A 89 -2.63 3.98 -6.72
C ALA A 89 -2.15 2.79 -5.88
N MET A 90 -3.02 2.19 -5.07
CA MET A 90 -2.70 0.98 -4.30
C MET A 90 -2.51 -0.24 -5.20
N ASP A 91 -3.31 -0.38 -6.26
CA ASP A 91 -3.18 -1.46 -7.23
C ASP A 91 -1.87 -1.38 -8.03
N ASP A 92 -1.54 -0.18 -8.49
CA ASP A 92 -0.27 0.09 -9.16
C ASP A 92 0.88 -0.25 -8.22
N ARG A 93 0.79 0.20 -6.96
CA ARG A 93 1.83 -0.10 -5.96
C ARG A 93 1.97 -1.59 -5.68
N LEU A 94 0.85 -2.31 -5.58
CA LEU A 94 0.83 -3.76 -5.40
C LEU A 94 1.48 -4.46 -6.60
N SER A 95 1.13 -4.05 -7.83
CA SER A 95 1.71 -4.58 -9.07
C SER A 95 3.22 -4.38 -9.14
N GLU A 96 3.71 -3.19 -8.79
CA GLU A 96 5.13 -2.89 -8.70
C GLU A 96 5.84 -3.81 -7.71
N LEU A 97 5.31 -3.94 -6.49
CA LEU A 97 5.93 -4.72 -5.42
C LEU A 97 5.93 -6.22 -5.74
N ARG A 98 4.88 -6.74 -6.40
CA ARG A 98 4.82 -8.15 -6.86
C ARG A 98 5.93 -8.48 -7.87
N GLN A 99 6.28 -7.53 -8.73
CA GLN A 99 7.27 -7.73 -9.78
C GLN A 99 8.70 -7.45 -9.30
N CYS A 100 8.86 -6.59 -8.31
CA CYS A 100 10.17 -6.13 -7.87
C CYS A 100 10.91 -7.20 -7.05
N ARG A 101 12.20 -7.41 -7.35
CA ARG A 101 13.10 -8.28 -6.56
C ARG A 101 14.41 -7.56 -6.22
N GLY A 102 14.94 -7.83 -5.03
CA GLY A 102 16.24 -7.32 -4.60
C GLY A 102 16.20 -6.01 -3.81
N GLU A 103 17.37 -5.40 -3.63
CA GLU A 103 17.55 -4.23 -2.75
C GLU A 103 16.88 -2.96 -3.26
N SER A 104 16.82 -2.78 -4.58
CA SER A 104 16.13 -1.65 -5.22
C SER A 104 14.65 -1.56 -4.84
N CYS A 105 14.02 -2.67 -4.42
CA CYS A 105 12.61 -2.74 -4.05
C CYS A 105 12.31 -2.22 -2.64
N ARG A 106 13.32 -2.17 -1.77
CA ARG A 106 13.18 -1.71 -0.38
C ARG A 106 13.27 -0.20 -0.24
N GLN A 107 13.59 0.51 -1.32
CA GLN A 107 13.68 1.96 -1.31
C GLN A 107 12.27 2.56 -1.30
N ALA A 108 11.98 3.40 -0.30
CA ALA A 108 10.73 4.15 -0.26
C ALA A 108 10.69 5.09 -1.48
N LYS A 109 9.68 4.94 -2.34
CA LYS A 109 9.44 5.89 -3.42
C LYS A 109 8.84 7.15 -2.81
N VAL A 110 9.62 8.25 -2.79
CA VAL A 110 9.08 9.57 -2.46
C VAL A 110 8.18 9.98 -3.62
N HIS A 111 6.87 10.01 -3.41
CA HIS A 111 5.95 10.54 -4.40
C HIS A 111 6.22 12.03 -4.58
N LYS A 112 6.76 12.44 -5.73
CA LYS A 112 6.77 13.84 -6.14
C LYS A 112 5.34 14.24 -6.46
N THR A 113 4.74 15.09 -5.63
CA THR A 113 3.51 15.78 -6.00
C THR A 113 3.78 16.65 -7.22
N LYS A 114 2.87 16.61 -8.21
CA LYS A 114 2.88 17.57 -9.31
C LYS A 114 2.75 18.96 -8.70
N SER A 115 3.70 19.84 -9.03
CA SER A 115 3.58 21.28 -8.82
C SER A 115 2.27 21.75 -9.47
N VAL A 116 1.33 22.21 -8.66
CA VAL A 116 0.17 22.96 -9.15
C VAL A 116 0.70 24.31 -9.61
N GLU A 117 0.75 24.53 -10.92
CA GLU A 117 1.02 25.85 -11.49
C GLU A 117 -0.19 26.77 -11.19
N LEU A 118 0.08 27.89 -10.54
CA LEU A 118 -0.91 28.92 -10.25
C LEU A 118 -1.25 29.67 -11.56
N PRO A 119 -2.52 29.83 -11.96
CA PRO A 119 -2.84 30.56 -13.18
C PRO A 119 -2.50 32.06 -13.07
N GLU A 120 -1.82 32.60 -14.09
CA GLU A 120 -1.35 33.99 -14.21
C GLU A 120 -2.48 35.03 -14.42
N SER A 121 -3.56 35.01 -13.64
CA SER A 121 -4.65 35.98 -13.82
C SER A 121 -5.07 36.70 -12.54
N MET A 122 -4.10 37.16 -11.74
CA MET A 122 -4.30 38.12 -10.65
C MET A 122 -2.99 38.87 -10.33
N ALA A 123 -2.39 39.47 -11.37
CA ALA A 123 -1.43 40.55 -11.26
C ALA A 123 -1.86 41.69 -12.19
#